data_AF-A0A0B8QNV2-F1
#
_entry.id   AF-A0A0B8QNV2-F1
#
_cell.length_a   1.000
_cell.length_b   1.000
_cell.length_c   1.000
_cell.angle_alpha   90.00
_cell.angle_beta   90.00
_cell.angle_gamma   90.00
#
_symmetry.space_group_name_H-M   'P 1'
#
loop_
_entity.id
_entity.type
_entity.pdbx_description
1 polymer ?
#
loop_
_entity_poly.entity_id
_entity_poly.type
_entity_poly.pdbx_seq_one_letter_code
_entity_poly.pdbx_strand_id
1 'polypeptide(L)'
;MSTSASQTHRPPKKPLFTRFLDGVEYLGNLLPHPITLFAIFCVGILVLSGIAGYFEVSVMDPRPEGAPGRAADGVIQVVSLLNGEGLRLIVTNLVTNFTGFAPLGTVLVAMLGVAIAEHSGLLSAAMRGLVWALLSAWLL
;
A
#
# COMPACT_ATOMS: atom_id res chain seq x y z
N MET A 1 48.41 42.91 15.90
CA MET A 1 47.97 42.08 14.75
C MET A 1 48.64 40.72 14.90
N SER A 2 47.88 39.70 15.27
CA SER A 2 48.32 38.30 15.19
C SER A 2 47.07 37.45 14.89
N THR A 3 47.16 36.80 13.74
CA THR A 3 46.11 36.17 12.95
C THR A 3 45.55 34.91 13.60
N SER A 4 44.22 34.81 13.70
CA SER A 4 43.52 33.57 14.06
C SER A 4 43.62 32.57 12.91
N ALA A 5 44.41 31.51 13.09
CA ALA A 5 44.52 30.43 12.11
C ALA A 5 43.19 29.65 12.03
N SER A 6 42.55 29.65 10.86
CA SER A 6 41.34 28.85 10.62
C SER A 6 41.70 27.37 10.57
N GLN A 7 41.35 26.60 11.60
CA GLN A 7 41.43 25.15 11.54
C GLN A 7 40.31 24.62 10.63
N THR A 8 40.65 24.22 9.42
CA THR A 8 39.73 23.51 8.50
C THR A 8 39.58 22.07 8.97
N HIS A 9 38.55 21.79 9.76
CA HIS A 9 38.17 20.44 10.16
C HIS A 9 37.60 19.70 8.93
N ARG A 10 38.38 18.81 8.31
CA ARG A 10 37.89 17.96 7.22
C ARG A 10 36.90 16.95 7.82
N PRO A 11 35.65 16.87 7.32
CA PRO A 11 34.70 15.92 7.86
C PRO A 11 35.22 14.48 7.63
N PRO A 12 35.13 13.60 8.64
CA PRO A 12 35.57 12.21 8.52
C PRO A 12 34.82 11.51 7.38
N LYS A 13 35.51 10.63 6.66
CA LYS A 13 34.89 9.81 5.59
C LYS A 13 33.75 8.99 6.20
N LYS A 14 32.51 9.23 5.76
CA LYS A 14 31.32 8.52 6.26
C LYS A 14 31.54 7.00 6.12
N PRO A 15 31.28 6.20 7.16
CA PRO A 15 31.41 4.76 7.07
C PRO A 15 30.36 4.19 6.09
N LEU A 16 30.69 3.06 5.46
CA LEU A 16 29.84 2.39 4.46
C LEU A 16 28.41 2.12 4.98
N PHE A 17 28.27 1.83 6.27
CA PHE A 17 26.98 1.63 6.93
C PHE A 17 26.12 2.91 6.95
N THR A 18 26.72 4.08 7.21
CA THR A 18 25.99 5.36 7.14
C THR A 18 25.54 5.67 5.73
N ARG A 19 26.33 5.32 4.70
CA ARG A 19 25.90 5.51 3.30
C ARG A 19 24.74 4.58 2.91
N PHE A 20 24.68 3.38 3.49
CA PHE A 20 23.54 2.48 3.32
C PHE A 20 22.27 3.05 3.98
N LEU A 21 22.37 3.53 5.22
CA LEU A 21 21.25 4.18 5.92
C LEU A 21 20.78 5.45 5.20
N ASP A 22 21.71 6.29 4.72
CA ASP A 22 21.40 7.47 3.90
C ASP A 22 20.55 7.07 2.66
N GLY A 23 20.83 5.90 2.07
CA GLY A 23 20.06 5.34 0.95
C GLY A 23 18.67 4.85 1.33
N VAL A 24 18.52 4.17 2.48
CA VAL A 24 17.22 3.71 3.00
C VAL A 24 16.34 4.89 3.39
N GLU A 25 16.90 5.91 4.04
CA GLU A 25 16.21 7.15 4.41
C GLU A 25 15.70 7.88 3.15
N TYR A 26 16.57 8.02 2.15
CA TYR A 26 16.18 8.62 0.87
C TYR A 26 15.03 7.86 0.21
N LEU A 27 15.11 6.52 0.16
CA LEU A 27 14.07 5.69 -0.43
C LEU A 27 12.75 5.77 0.35
N GLY A 28 12.81 5.82 1.68
CA GLY A 28 11.64 6.00 2.55
C GLY A 28 10.95 7.35 2.34
N ASN A 29 11.73 8.42 2.18
CA ASN A 29 11.20 9.77 1.95
C ASN A 29 10.72 10.00 0.50
N LEU A 30 11.17 9.18 -0.46
CA LEU A 30 10.77 9.29 -1.87
C LEU A 30 9.35 8.79 -2.11
N LEU A 31 8.86 7.85 -1.30
CA LEU A 31 7.54 7.26 -1.49
C LEU A 31 6.44 8.26 -1.12
N PRO A 32 5.60 8.67 -2.09
CA PRO A 32 4.52 9.59 -1.79
C PRO A 32 3.45 8.86 -0.97
N HIS A 33 2.60 9.63 -0.27
CA HIS A 33 1.57 9.07 0.62
C HIS A 33 0.78 7.96 -0.09
N PRO A 34 0.50 6.79 0.53
CA PRO A 34 -0.05 5.62 -0.16
C PRO A 34 -1.25 5.92 -1.06
N ILE A 35 -2.18 6.78 -0.61
CA ILE A 35 -3.36 7.20 -1.40
C ILE A 35 -2.95 7.86 -2.72
N THR A 36 -1.93 8.72 -2.71
CA THR A 36 -1.45 9.41 -3.93
C THR A 36 -0.78 8.44 -4.89
N LEU A 37 -0.05 7.45 -4.38
CA LEU A 37 0.56 6.39 -5.18
C LEU A 37 -0.52 5.58 -5.91
N PHE A 38 -1.58 5.16 -5.21
CA PHE A 38 -2.72 4.49 -5.84
C PHE A 38 -3.44 5.39 -6.85
N ALA A 39 -3.62 6.68 -6.56
CA ALA A 39 -4.23 7.61 -7.51
C ALA A 39 -3.41 7.72 -8.81
N ILE A 40 -2.08 7.84 -8.70
CA ILE A 40 -1.17 7.86 -9.85
C ILE A 40 -1.26 6.56 -10.63
N PHE A 41 -1.32 5.40 -9.96
CA PHE A 41 -1.48 4.11 -10.63
C PHE A 41 -2.84 3.98 -11.33
N CYS A 42 -3.93 4.43 -10.72
CA CYS A 42 -5.25 4.43 -11.35
C CYS A 42 -5.23 5.27 -12.65
N VAL A 43 -4.69 6.49 -12.59
CA VAL A 43 -4.55 7.35 -13.78
C VAL A 43 -3.62 6.71 -14.81
N GLY A 44 -2.51 6.12 -14.37
CA GLY A 44 -1.59 5.39 -15.22
C GLY A 44 -2.27 4.24 -15.96
N ILE A 45 -3.05 3.41 -15.27
CA ILE A 45 -3.81 2.30 -15.87
C ILE A 45 -4.85 2.82 -16.86
N LEU A 46 -5.55 3.93 -16.57
CA LEU A 46 -6.49 4.55 -17.52
C LEU A 46 -5.78 4.92 -18.82
N VAL A 47 -4.65 5.63 -18.73
CA VAL A 47 -3.88 6.06 -19.92
C VAL A 47 -3.30 4.86 -20.66
N LEU A 48 -2.65 3.94 -19.95
CA LEU A 48 -2.00 2.77 -20.54
C LEU A 48 -3.01 1.83 -21.21
N SER A 49 -4.16 1.59 -20.60
CA SER A 49 -5.22 0.78 -21.21
C SER A 49 -5.81 1.44 -22.45
N GLY A 50 -5.91 2.78 -22.47
CA GLY A 50 -6.31 3.54 -23.65
C GLY A 50 -5.33 3.38 -24.82
N ILE A 51 -4.03 3.57 -24.56
CA ILE A 51 -2.98 3.44 -25.58
C ILE A 51 -2.88 2.00 -26.07
N ALA A 52 -2.78 1.02 -25.17
CA ALA A 52 -2.63 -0.38 -25.55
C ALA A 52 -3.89 -0.94 -26.23
N GLY A 53 -5.09 -0.48 -25.83
CA GLY A 53 -6.33 -0.81 -26.53
C GLY A 53 -6.43 -0.16 -27.91
N TYR A 54 -5.87 1.03 -28.12
CA TYR A 54 -5.80 1.66 -29.44
C TYR A 54 -4.93 0.86 -30.43
N PHE A 55 -3.86 0.21 -29.94
CA PHE A 55 -3.01 -0.67 -30.74
C PHE A 55 -3.52 -2.13 -30.80
N GLU A 56 -4.70 -2.43 -30.26
CA GLU A 56 -5.31 -3.77 -30.22
C GLU A 56 -4.36 -4.86 -29.70
N VAL A 57 -3.56 -4.52 -28.69
CA VAL A 57 -2.57 -5.43 -28.12
C VAL A 57 -3.28 -6.66 -27.55
N SER A 58 -2.81 -7.83 -27.96
CA SER A 58 -3.34 -9.12 -27.52
C SER A 58 -2.23 -10.15 -27.35
N VAL A 59 -2.49 -11.13 -26.47
CA VAL A 59 -1.54 -12.20 -26.15
C VAL A 59 -2.29 -13.53 -26.09
N MET A 60 -1.66 -14.59 -26.60
CA MET A 60 -2.15 -15.96 -26.48
C MET A 60 -2.28 -16.35 -25.02
N ASP A 61 -3.45 -16.83 -24.62
CA ASP A 61 -3.71 -17.23 -23.25
C ASP A 61 -3.00 -18.57 -22.96
N PRO A 62 -2.10 -18.64 -21.96
CA PRO A 62 -1.35 -19.87 -21.65
C PRO A 62 -2.16 -20.90 -20.84
N ARG A 63 -3.37 -20.58 -20.38
CA ARG A 63 -4.22 -21.49 -19.58
C ARG A 63 -4.71 -22.69 -20.43
N PRO A 64 -4.99 -23.86 -19.84
CA PRO A 64 -5.53 -25.00 -20.61
C PRO A 64 -6.92 -24.69 -21.18
N GLU A 65 -7.27 -25.35 -22.28
CA GLU A 65 -8.61 -25.29 -22.86
C GLU A 65 -9.66 -25.76 -21.83
N GLY A 66 -10.75 -25.01 -21.69
CA GLY A 66 -11.79 -25.26 -20.68
C GLY A 66 -11.51 -24.69 -19.29
N ALA A 67 -10.39 -24.00 -19.07
CA ALA A 67 -10.16 -23.29 -17.81
C ALA A 67 -11.23 -22.20 -17.56
N PRO A 68 -11.71 -22.02 -16.30
CA PRO A 68 -12.71 -21.02 -15.99
C PRO A 68 -12.19 -19.61 -16.32
N GLY A 69 -12.99 -18.86 -17.09
CA GLY A 69 -12.64 -17.51 -17.53
C GLY A 69 -11.60 -17.44 -18.65
N ARG A 70 -11.34 -18.54 -19.37
CA ARG A 70 -10.62 -18.53 -20.65
C ARG A 70 -11.59 -18.21 -21.78
N ALA A 71 -11.21 -17.27 -22.65
CA ALA A 71 -11.99 -16.95 -23.85
C ALA A 71 -11.93 -18.12 -24.85
N ALA A 72 -13.01 -18.36 -25.58
CA ALA A 72 -13.14 -19.53 -26.46
C ALA A 72 -12.15 -19.52 -27.63
N ASP A 73 -11.71 -18.32 -28.03
CA ASP A 73 -10.67 -18.06 -29.04
C ASP A 73 -9.25 -18.22 -28.49
N GLY A 74 -9.07 -18.39 -27.17
CA GLY A 74 -7.78 -18.64 -26.54
C GLY A 74 -6.86 -17.41 -26.50
N VAL A 75 -7.40 -16.20 -26.66
CA VAL A 75 -6.63 -14.95 -26.70
C VAL A 75 -7.09 -13.99 -25.59
N ILE A 76 -6.15 -13.33 -24.94
CA ILE A 76 -6.41 -12.24 -23.99
C ILE A 76 -6.19 -10.92 -24.73
N GLN A 77 -7.23 -10.08 -24.78
CA GLN A 77 -7.18 -8.76 -25.39
C GLN A 77 -7.16 -7.67 -24.31
N VAL A 78 -6.49 -6.55 -24.60
CA VAL A 78 -6.52 -5.39 -23.72
C VAL A 78 -7.89 -4.72 -23.77
N VAL A 79 -8.48 -4.47 -22.59
CA VAL A 79 -9.72 -3.70 -22.46
C VAL A 79 -9.37 -2.24 -22.22
N SER A 80 -9.71 -1.36 -23.16
CA SER A 80 -9.53 0.09 -23.01
C SER A 80 -10.56 0.67 -22.05
N LEU A 81 -10.07 1.43 -21.06
CA LEU A 81 -10.92 2.12 -20.09
C LEU A 81 -11.28 3.55 -20.51
N LEU A 82 -10.63 4.08 -21.55
CA LEU A 82 -10.83 5.43 -22.09
C LEU A 82 -11.80 5.46 -23.28
N ASN A 83 -12.83 4.61 -23.25
CA ASN A 83 -13.94 4.62 -24.22
C ASN A 83 -15.29 4.57 -23.48
N GLY A 84 -16.40 4.64 -24.22
CA GLY A 84 -17.74 4.67 -23.61
C GLY A 84 -18.07 3.43 -22.75
N GLU A 85 -17.61 2.25 -23.17
CA GLU A 85 -17.84 1.00 -22.44
C GLU A 85 -16.97 0.90 -21.19
N GLY A 86 -15.70 1.30 -21.29
CA GLY A 86 -14.76 1.38 -20.19
C GLY A 86 -15.20 2.37 -19.10
N LEU A 87 -15.70 3.55 -19.49
CA LEU A 87 -16.26 4.51 -18.55
C LEU A 87 -17.50 3.96 -17.84
N ARG A 88 -18.39 3.29 -18.59
CA ARG A 88 -19.53 2.60 -18.00
C ARG A 88 -19.07 1.56 -16.99
N LEU A 89 -18.08 0.73 -17.33
CA LEU A 89 -17.53 -0.30 -16.45
C LEU A 89 -16.98 0.31 -15.16
N ILE A 90 -16.25 1.42 -15.24
CA ILE A 90 -15.74 2.13 -14.06
C ILE A 90 -16.90 2.58 -13.18
N VAL A 91 -17.87 3.30 -13.74
CA VAL A 91 -18.98 3.90 -12.96
C VAL A 91 -19.87 2.82 -12.34
N THR A 92 -20.19 1.75 -13.08
CA THR A 92 -21.06 0.69 -12.58
C THR A 92 -20.40 -0.16 -11.49
N ASN A 93 -19.08 -0.33 -11.54
CA ASN A 93 -18.36 -1.18 -10.59
C ASN A 93 -17.63 -0.40 -9.48
N LEU A 94 -17.63 0.93 -9.50
CA LEU A 94 -16.89 1.74 -8.53
C LEU A 94 -17.24 1.39 -7.08
N VAL A 95 -18.54 1.33 -6.77
CA VAL A 95 -19.01 1.05 -5.41
C VAL A 95 -18.75 -0.40 -5.03
N THR A 96 -19.02 -1.35 -5.92
CA THR A 96 -18.84 -2.79 -5.65
C THR A 96 -17.36 -3.16 -5.48
N ASN A 97 -16.47 -2.52 -6.24
CA ASN A 97 -15.02 -2.68 -6.07
C ASN A 97 -14.54 -2.12 -4.72
N PHE A 98 -15.10 -0.99 -4.29
CA PHE A 98 -14.75 -0.39 -2.99
C PHE A 98 -15.27 -1.23 -1.82
N THR A 99 -16.55 -1.62 -1.83
CA THR A 99 -17.16 -2.39 -0.73
C THR A 99 -16.76 -3.86 -0.73
N GLY A 100 -16.46 -4.43 -1.91
CA GLY A 100 -15.97 -5.80 -2.07
C GLY A 100 -14.49 -5.98 -1.76
N PHE A 101 -13.76 -4.90 -1.46
CA PHE A 101 -12.36 -4.98 -1.06
C PHE A 101 -12.25 -5.65 0.31
N ALA A 102 -11.84 -6.92 0.34
CA ALA A 102 -11.85 -7.76 1.53
C ALA A 102 -11.23 -7.11 2.80
N PRO A 103 -10.11 -6.36 2.72
CA PRO A 103 -9.55 -5.69 3.89
C PRO A 103 -10.43 -4.57 4.47
N LEU A 104 -11.27 -3.92 3.66
CA LEU A 104 -12.09 -2.79 4.14
C LEU A 104 -13.13 -3.27 5.16
N GLY A 105 -13.89 -4.32 4.81
CA GLY A 105 -14.94 -4.85 5.68
C GLY A 105 -14.38 -5.42 6.98
N THR A 106 -13.29 -6.19 6.91
CA THR A 106 -12.69 -6.83 8.08
C THR A 106 -12.12 -5.81 9.07
N VAL A 107 -11.46 -4.76 8.57
CA VAL A 107 -10.90 -3.70 9.41
C VAL A 107 -11.99 -2.90 10.10
N LEU A 108 -13.07 -2.53 9.39
CA LEU A 108 -14.18 -1.77 9.99
C LEU A 108 -14.87 -2.55 11.11
N VAL A 109 -15.15 -3.84 10.88
CA VAL A 109 -15.77 -4.71 11.89
C VAL A 109 -14.85 -4.91 13.08
N ALA A 110 -13.56 -5.14 12.85
CA ALA A 110 -12.58 -5.27 13.93
C ALA A 110 -12.46 -3.98 14.75
N MET A 111 -12.36 -2.82 14.09
CA MET A 111 -12.23 -1.52 14.75
C MET A 111 -13.49 -1.15 15.55
N LEU A 112 -14.68 -1.57 15.14
CA LEU A 112 -15.89 -1.38 15.92
C LEU A 112 -15.81 -2.13 17.27
N GLY A 113 -15.37 -3.38 17.25
CA GLY A 113 -15.15 -4.16 18.48
C GLY A 113 -14.08 -3.55 19.38
N VAL A 114 -12.96 -3.12 18.79
CA VAL A 114 -11.88 -2.43 19.53
C VAL A 114 -12.38 -1.12 20.13
N ALA A 115 -13.14 -0.32 19.40
CA ALA A 115 -13.68 0.95 19.88
C ALA A 115 -14.60 0.74 21.10
N ILE A 116 -15.48 -0.26 21.07
CA ILE A 116 -16.35 -0.58 22.21
C ILE A 116 -15.52 -1.01 23.43
N ALA A 117 -14.53 -1.88 23.23
CA ALA A 117 -13.66 -2.35 24.30
C ALA A 117 -12.80 -1.22 24.90
N GLU A 118 -12.38 -0.26 24.08
CA GLU A 118 -11.60 0.89 24.53
C GLU A 118 -12.48 1.90 25.29
N HIS A 119 -13.61 2.31 24.71
CA HIS A 119 -14.51 3.31 25.31
C HIS A 119 -15.21 2.82 26.59
N SER A 120 -15.44 1.51 26.73
CA SER A 120 -15.92 0.92 27.98
C SER A 120 -14.82 0.81 29.06
N GLY A 121 -13.56 1.09 28.71
CA GLY A 121 -12.42 0.94 29.61
C GLY A 121 -11.97 -0.51 29.83
N LEU A 122 -12.54 -1.48 29.10
CA LEU A 122 -12.23 -2.90 29.24
C LEU A 122 -10.75 -3.19 28.92
N LEU A 123 -10.22 -2.66 27.82
CA LEU A 123 -8.80 -2.79 27.46
C LEU A 123 -7.89 -2.21 28.55
N SER A 124 -8.21 -1.00 29.03
CA SER A 124 -7.48 -0.34 30.11
C SER A 124 -7.54 -1.10 31.44
N ALA A 125 -8.68 -1.70 31.79
CA ALA A 125 -8.83 -2.53 32.98
C ALA A 125 -8.04 -3.85 32.86
N ALA A 126 -8.11 -4.51 31.69
CA ALA A 126 -7.39 -5.76 31.43
C ALA A 126 -5.86 -5.55 31.48
N MET A 127 -5.33 -4.49 30.86
CA MET A 127 -3.91 -4.15 30.93
C MET A 127 -3.46 -3.90 32.37
N ARG A 128 -4.21 -3.11 33.14
CA ARG A 128 -3.90 -2.88 34.57
C ARG A 128 -3.93 -4.19 35.36
N GLY A 129 -4.97 -5.00 35.17
CA GLY A 129 -5.10 -6.30 35.82
C GLY A 129 -3.93 -7.24 35.52
N LEU A 130 -3.46 -7.30 34.27
CA LEU A 130 -2.30 -8.09 33.88
C LEU A 130 -1.02 -7.63 34.62
N VAL A 131 -0.80 -6.32 34.72
CA VAL A 131 0.34 -5.75 35.45
C VAL A 131 0.30 -6.12 36.93
N TRP A 132 -0.87 -6.00 37.58
CA TRP A 132 -1.04 -6.39 38.98
C TRP A 132 -0.82 -7.89 39.20
N ALA A 133 -1.34 -8.73 38.30
CA ALA A 133 -1.18 -10.19 38.37
C ALA A 133 0.30 -10.58 38.27
N LEU A 134 1.04 -10.03 37.29
CA LEU A 134 2.47 -10.28 37.13
C LEU A 134 3.28 -9.80 38.34
N LEU A 135 2.94 -8.65 38.92
CA LEU A 135 3.61 -8.14 40.12
C LEU A 135 3.37 -9.06 41.33
N SER A 136 2.14 -9.53 41.52
CA SER A 136 1.80 -10.45 42.62
C SER A 136 2.49 -11.81 42.50
N ALA A 137 2.71 -12.30 41.27
CA ALA A 137 3.41 -13.55 41.01
C ALA A 137 4.93 -13.48 41.24
N TRP A 138 5.52 -12.28 41.17
CA TRP A 138 6.94 -12.05 41.46
C TRP A 138 7.24 -11.83 42.95
N LEU A 139 6.21 -11.51 43.74
CA LEU A 139 6.32 -11.25 45.17
C LEU A 139 6.03 -12.51 46.04
N LEU A 140 5.59 -13.61 45.42
CA LEU A 140 5.38 -14.93 46.03
C LEU A 140 6.50 -15.89 45.59
#